data_AF-A0AAJ0LQC8-F1
#
_entry.id   AF-A0AAJ0LQC8-F1
#
_cell.length_a   1.000
_cell.length_b   1.000
_cell.length_c   1.000
_cell.angle_alpha   90.00
_cell.angle_beta   90.00
_cell.angle_gamma   90.00
#
_symmetry.space_group_name_H-M   'P 1'
#
loop_
_entity.id
_entity.type
_entity.pdbx_description
1 polymer ?
#
loop_
_entity_poly.entity_id
_entity_poly.type
_entity_poly.pdbx_seq_one_letter_code
_entity_poly.pdbx_strand_id
1 'polypeptide(L)'
;MIDARLFAPVDAGELVTRNERRIELIAQCANESSRTEFDRKWMVLIRRCAEWFSSVPFSPELYREPAGAFRWTVETAFYAMRLSGGLKFGTNLPSERRRRIEPQYSYGVFLAAICSGLDEPYRHFDVERASDRQVWNPSVHGAVGPWLADASYRVARRATPLPVERMRTSMLAHALVGTELLSGLDAEVQAEIFGAINPTQSPMGVESLTHKVVRQAIATAADFDRKAQRAVFEPVTFAVPSAIHVAAELEPKVEAAPSVATPAPAPAPVQPVTVDSSPATAAAEGSAPTGPALPPAADSDGPTSRAVPAPAVQVAPKGLDERQMALELPPPAAAVNPAEIRREPVAAAATLEEDRFDEILRGAPRMISDFFAALQQDVAGGKAKVRWAEKGLVVSKRTIGGYGVASDTLIEHMRRRNLLLANDPAEVTLAPRIGELIQERGA
;
A
#
# COMPACT_ATOMS: atom_id res chain seq x y z
N MET A 1 9.01 -34.31 -18.94
CA MET A 1 8.66 -33.76 -17.62
C MET A 1 9.82 -32.89 -17.18
N ILE A 2 9.68 -31.57 -17.24
CA ILE A 2 10.73 -30.64 -16.79
C ILE A 2 10.68 -30.69 -15.26
N ASP A 3 11.79 -31.07 -14.64
CA ASP A 3 11.93 -31.09 -13.19
C ASP A 3 11.66 -29.68 -12.65
N ALA A 4 10.55 -29.51 -11.94
CA ALA A 4 10.09 -28.18 -11.55
C ALA A 4 11.04 -27.60 -10.50
N ARG A 5 11.78 -26.54 -10.85
CA ARG A 5 12.74 -25.89 -9.95
C ARG A 5 12.12 -25.64 -8.57
N LEU A 6 12.79 -26.13 -7.52
CA LEU A 6 12.43 -25.85 -6.14
C LEU A 6 12.98 -24.48 -5.71
N PHE A 7 12.16 -23.72 -5.02
CA PHE A 7 12.49 -22.44 -4.41
C PHE A 7 12.46 -22.57 -2.88
N ALA A 8 13.33 -21.84 -2.21
CA ALA A 8 13.35 -21.76 -0.75
C ALA A 8 12.65 -20.48 -0.29
N PRO A 9 11.86 -20.53 0.81
CA PRO A 9 11.37 -19.32 1.46
C PRO A 9 12.55 -18.45 1.92
N VAL A 10 12.35 -17.14 1.94
CA VAL A 10 13.32 -16.18 2.47
C VAL A 10 12.72 -15.55 3.72
N ASP A 11 13.55 -15.39 4.74
CA ASP A 11 13.19 -14.78 6.01
C ASP A 11 12.79 -13.30 5.83
N ALA A 12 11.81 -12.85 6.62
CA ALA A 12 11.30 -11.49 6.54
C ALA A 12 12.38 -10.44 6.88
N GLY A 13 13.26 -10.73 7.84
CA GLY A 13 14.39 -9.87 8.19
C GLY A 13 15.37 -9.72 7.03
N GLU A 14 15.71 -10.82 6.36
CA GLU A 14 16.58 -10.79 5.18
C GLU A 14 15.98 -9.97 4.04
N LEU A 15 14.68 -10.12 3.78
CA LEU A 15 13.96 -9.32 2.78
C LEU A 15 14.01 -7.82 3.10
N VAL A 16 13.82 -7.46 4.36
CA VAL A 16 13.93 -6.08 4.85
C VAL A 16 15.34 -5.54 4.64
N THR A 17 16.38 -6.30 5.01
CA THR A 17 17.79 -5.89 4.80
C THR A 17 18.10 -5.67 3.32
N ARG A 18 17.67 -6.57 2.41
CA ARG A 18 17.88 -6.41 0.96
C ARG A 18 17.24 -5.13 0.39
N ASN A 19 16.25 -4.56 1.08
CA ASN A 19 15.53 -3.35 0.66
C ASN A 19 15.77 -2.14 1.58
N GLU A 20 16.77 -2.21 2.47
CA GLU A 20 17.01 -1.23 3.54
C GLU A 20 17.05 0.21 3.02
N ARG A 21 17.80 0.46 1.94
CA ARG A 21 17.97 1.80 1.37
C ARG A 21 16.64 2.43 0.93
N ARG A 22 15.71 1.63 0.41
CA ARG A 22 14.38 2.13 0.00
C ARG A 22 13.49 2.33 1.21
N ILE A 23 13.59 1.46 2.21
CA ILE A 23 12.85 1.57 3.47
C ILE A 23 13.29 2.82 4.25
N GLU A 24 14.58 3.15 4.24
CA GLU A 24 15.12 4.39 4.81
C GLU A 24 14.56 5.63 4.10
N LEU A 25 14.43 5.59 2.77
CA LEU A 25 13.79 6.67 2.02
C LEU A 25 12.30 6.80 2.36
N ILE A 26 11.59 5.69 2.57
CA ILE A 26 10.20 5.72 3.08
C ILE A 26 10.17 6.39 4.46
N ALA A 27 11.10 6.05 5.36
CA ALA A 27 11.19 6.65 6.69
C ALA A 27 11.45 8.16 6.62
N GLN A 28 12.31 8.61 5.71
CA GLN A 28 12.55 10.03 5.45
C GLN A 28 11.29 10.75 4.95
N CYS A 29 10.53 10.13 4.03
CA CYS A 29 9.28 10.70 3.54
C CYS A 29 8.15 10.69 4.59
N ALA A 30 8.11 9.67 5.46
CA ALA A 30 7.14 9.58 6.55
C ALA A 30 7.34 10.71 7.58
N ASN A 31 8.60 11.13 7.79
CA ASN A 31 8.98 12.25 8.65
C ASN A 31 8.38 12.15 10.06
N GLU A 32 8.40 10.95 10.64
CA GLU A 32 7.91 10.69 11.99
C GLU A 32 8.86 11.28 13.04
N SER A 33 8.28 11.69 14.17
CA SER A 33 9.03 12.32 15.26
C SER A 33 10.08 11.42 15.92
N SER A 34 9.91 10.09 15.84
CA SER A 34 10.84 9.12 16.39
C SER A 34 10.89 7.85 15.55
N ARG A 35 11.99 7.10 15.70
CA ARG A 35 12.11 5.78 15.08
C ARG A 35 11.09 4.78 15.64
N THR A 36 10.73 4.90 16.91
CA THR A 36 9.73 4.02 17.55
C THR A 36 8.34 4.20 16.94
N GLU A 37 7.95 5.44 16.60
CA GLU A 37 6.68 5.70 15.91
C GLU A 37 6.70 5.19 14.47
N PHE A 38 7.83 5.37 13.77
CA PHE A 38 8.02 4.76 12.46
C PHE A 38 7.87 3.24 12.53
N ASP A 39 8.52 2.60 13.50
CA ASP A 39 8.49 1.15 13.64
C ASP A 39 7.08 0.64 13.95
N ARG A 40 6.35 1.33 14.83
CA ARG A 40 4.98 0.99 15.27
C ARG A 40 3.94 1.08 14.15
N LYS A 41 4.02 2.08 13.27
CA LYS A 41 2.99 2.33 12.23
C LYS A 41 3.38 1.84 10.84
N TRP A 42 4.65 1.96 10.48
CA TRP A 42 5.14 1.78 9.11
C TRP A 42 5.94 0.49 8.96
N MET A 43 6.97 0.31 9.79
CA MET A 43 7.84 -0.88 9.71
C MET A 43 7.05 -2.18 9.96
N VAL A 44 6.08 -2.15 10.88
CA VAL A 44 5.22 -3.32 11.14
C VAL A 44 4.54 -3.82 9.86
N LEU A 45 4.08 -2.92 8.99
CA LEU A 45 3.42 -3.29 7.72
C LEU A 45 4.44 -3.77 6.69
N ILE A 46 5.62 -3.16 6.63
CA ILE A 46 6.71 -3.61 5.77
C ILE A 46 7.10 -5.05 6.14
N ARG A 47 7.24 -5.37 7.43
CA ARG A 47 7.55 -6.72 7.91
C ARG A 47 6.43 -7.71 7.60
N ARG A 48 5.17 -7.33 7.84
CA ARG A 48 4.01 -8.16 7.48
C ARG A 48 3.94 -8.42 5.97
N CYS A 49 4.29 -7.46 5.12
CA CYS A 49 4.42 -7.67 3.67
C CYS A 49 5.58 -8.61 3.30
N ALA A 50 6.70 -8.53 4.01
CA ALA A 50 7.82 -9.45 3.82
C ALA A 50 7.40 -10.90 4.12
N GLU A 51 6.68 -11.12 5.23
CA GLU A 51 6.07 -12.41 5.55
C GLU A 51 4.98 -12.82 4.55
N TRP A 52 4.20 -11.86 4.06
CA TRP A 52 3.11 -12.08 3.10
C TRP A 52 3.60 -12.69 1.80
N PHE A 53 4.72 -12.20 1.27
CA PHE A 53 5.25 -12.61 -0.02
C PHE A 53 6.41 -13.60 0.07
N SER A 54 7.16 -13.65 1.18
CA SER A 54 8.40 -14.40 1.30
C SER A 54 9.27 -14.22 0.03
N SER A 55 9.64 -15.29 -0.66
CA SER A 55 10.43 -15.27 -1.89
C SER A 55 9.63 -15.40 -3.19
N VAL A 56 8.29 -15.22 -3.16
CA VAL A 56 7.44 -15.36 -4.34
C VAL A 56 7.66 -14.18 -5.33
N PRO A 57 7.73 -14.45 -6.65
CA PRO A 57 7.79 -13.40 -7.68
C PRO A 57 6.47 -12.62 -7.77
N PHE A 58 6.51 -11.40 -8.33
CA PHE A 58 5.31 -10.57 -8.43
C PHE A 58 4.40 -10.99 -9.60
N SER A 59 4.91 -10.91 -10.82
CA SER A 59 4.24 -11.36 -12.03
C SER A 59 5.26 -11.89 -13.06
N PRO A 60 4.82 -12.55 -14.15
CA PRO A 60 5.74 -13.04 -15.17
C PRO A 60 6.46 -11.90 -15.92
N GLU A 61 5.85 -10.73 -16.00
CA GLU A 61 6.34 -9.58 -16.76
C GLU A 61 7.10 -8.56 -15.91
N LEU A 62 6.76 -8.42 -14.63
CA LEU A 62 7.33 -7.41 -13.72
C LEU A 62 7.82 -8.09 -12.44
N TYR A 63 9.02 -7.71 -11.97
CA TYR A 63 9.62 -8.25 -10.74
C TYR A 63 9.55 -9.80 -10.69
N ARG A 64 10.04 -10.41 -11.77
CA ARG A 64 9.97 -11.86 -12.04
C ARG A 64 10.99 -12.68 -11.23
N GLU A 65 11.96 -12.03 -10.62
CA GLU A 65 12.96 -12.67 -9.78
C GLU A 65 12.38 -13.14 -8.43
N PRO A 66 13.04 -14.09 -7.73
CA PRO A 66 12.66 -14.45 -6.37
C PRO A 66 12.62 -13.22 -5.45
N ALA A 67 11.61 -13.17 -4.58
CA ALA A 67 11.28 -12.04 -3.71
C ALA A 67 10.87 -10.74 -4.45
N GLY A 68 10.59 -10.83 -5.75
CA GLY A 68 10.18 -9.68 -6.56
C GLY A 68 8.88 -9.02 -6.07
N ALA A 69 7.94 -9.79 -5.52
CA ALA A 69 6.69 -9.23 -4.98
C ALA A 69 6.95 -8.26 -3.82
N PHE A 70 7.82 -8.63 -2.86
CA PHE A 70 8.17 -7.73 -1.77
C PHE A 70 8.93 -6.49 -2.26
N ARG A 71 9.87 -6.66 -3.22
CA ARG A 71 10.58 -5.52 -3.84
C ARG A 71 9.60 -4.54 -4.49
N TRP A 72 8.64 -5.05 -5.27
CA TRP A 72 7.61 -4.24 -5.91
C TRP A 72 6.79 -3.44 -4.89
N THR A 73 6.41 -4.07 -3.78
CA THR A 73 5.65 -3.43 -2.70
C THR A 73 6.41 -2.27 -2.06
N VAL A 74 7.67 -2.49 -1.69
CA VAL A 74 8.52 -1.44 -1.08
C VAL A 74 8.77 -0.30 -2.07
N GLU A 75 9.05 -0.61 -3.34
CA GLU A 75 9.27 0.41 -4.38
C GLU A 75 8.02 1.25 -4.63
N THR A 76 6.86 0.60 -4.74
CA THR A 76 5.58 1.29 -4.93
C THR A 76 5.26 2.20 -3.75
N ALA A 77 5.45 1.72 -2.51
CA ALA A 77 5.28 2.54 -1.31
C ALA A 77 6.23 3.74 -1.28
N PHE A 78 7.50 3.55 -1.65
CA PHE A 78 8.47 4.65 -1.77
C PHE A 78 8.02 5.71 -2.79
N TYR A 79 7.66 5.31 -4.01
CA TYR A 79 7.23 6.26 -5.03
C TYR A 79 5.95 6.99 -4.62
N ALA A 80 4.99 6.30 -3.98
CA ALA A 80 3.76 6.92 -3.48
C ALA A 80 4.05 7.99 -2.43
N MET A 81 4.90 7.69 -1.46
CA MET A 81 5.32 8.63 -0.42
C MET A 81 6.10 9.83 -0.97
N ARG A 82 6.96 9.59 -1.97
CA ARG A 82 7.69 10.67 -2.63
C ARG A 82 6.75 11.59 -3.42
N LEU A 83 5.75 11.03 -4.09
CA LEU A 83 4.77 11.80 -4.86
C LEU A 83 3.81 12.59 -3.95
N SER A 84 3.43 12.03 -2.79
CA SER A 84 2.52 12.71 -1.85
C SER A 84 3.17 13.90 -1.15
N GLY A 85 4.49 13.92 -0.95
CA GLY A 85 5.19 14.99 -0.23
C GLY A 85 5.03 16.40 -0.82
N GLY A 86 4.70 16.52 -2.11
CA GLY A 86 4.43 17.81 -2.76
C GLY A 86 2.96 18.21 -2.82
N LEU A 87 2.06 17.37 -2.29
CA LEU A 87 0.61 17.49 -2.47
C LEU A 87 -0.08 17.98 -1.20
N LYS A 88 -1.16 18.73 -1.40
CA LYS A 88 -1.99 19.26 -0.32
C LYS A 88 -3.28 18.46 -0.24
N PHE A 89 -3.46 17.69 0.82
CA PHE A 89 -4.68 16.91 1.06
C PHE A 89 -5.74 17.73 1.80
N GLY A 90 -7.03 17.39 1.60
CA GLY A 90 -8.15 18.02 2.30
C GLY A 90 -8.29 19.52 2.02
N THR A 91 -8.07 19.97 0.78
CA THR A 91 -8.16 21.40 0.39
C THR A 91 -9.56 21.98 0.51
N ASN A 92 -10.58 21.12 0.56
CA ASN A 92 -11.98 21.41 0.83
C ASN A 92 -12.29 21.57 2.33
N LEU A 93 -11.36 21.22 3.24
CA LEU A 93 -11.58 21.25 4.68
C LEU A 93 -11.08 22.55 5.33
N PRO A 94 -11.72 23.02 6.42
CA PRO A 94 -11.23 24.14 7.21
C PRO A 94 -9.80 23.90 7.74
N SER A 95 -9.02 24.96 7.89
CA SER A 95 -7.60 24.91 8.27
C SER A 95 -7.31 24.08 9.52
N GLU A 96 -8.13 24.16 10.56
CA GLU A 96 -7.95 23.39 11.80
C GLU A 96 -8.14 21.88 11.58
N ARG A 97 -9.18 21.49 10.83
CA ARG A 97 -9.45 20.09 10.50
C ARG A 97 -8.37 19.53 9.57
N ARG A 98 -7.93 20.33 8.60
CA ARG A 98 -6.86 19.96 7.67
C ARG A 98 -5.55 19.66 8.39
N ARG A 99 -5.15 20.46 9.39
CA ARG A 99 -3.94 20.19 10.20
C ARG A 99 -3.98 18.85 10.94
N ARG A 100 -5.17 18.35 11.30
CA ARG A 100 -5.35 17.06 11.98
C ARG A 100 -5.36 15.87 11.02
N ILE A 101 -5.91 16.07 9.83
CA ILE A 101 -6.16 15.01 8.84
C ILE A 101 -5.01 14.84 7.83
N GLU A 102 -4.27 15.90 7.50
CA GLU A 102 -3.18 15.85 6.51
C GLU A 102 -2.09 14.81 6.84
N PRO A 103 -1.63 14.65 8.10
CA PRO A 103 -0.73 13.55 8.46
C PRO A 103 -1.35 12.15 8.24
N GLN A 104 -2.67 12.01 8.42
CA GLN A 104 -3.38 10.75 8.21
C GLN A 104 -3.46 10.39 6.73
N TYR A 105 -3.63 11.38 5.84
CA TYR A 105 -3.58 11.14 4.40
C TYR A 105 -2.19 10.69 3.92
N SER A 106 -1.11 11.24 4.49
CA SER A 106 0.25 10.78 4.19
C SER A 106 0.43 9.30 4.51
N TYR A 107 0.00 8.89 5.72
CA TYR A 107 -0.02 7.48 6.11
C TYR A 107 -0.99 6.65 5.26
N GLY A 108 -2.14 7.21 4.90
CA GLY A 108 -3.13 6.57 4.04
C GLY A 108 -2.62 6.26 2.63
N VAL A 109 -1.83 7.16 2.04
CA VAL A 109 -1.16 6.91 0.76
C VAL A 109 -0.21 5.73 0.87
N PHE A 110 0.58 5.66 1.93
CA PHE A 110 1.46 4.53 2.19
C PHE A 110 0.69 3.23 2.38
N LEU A 111 -0.36 3.23 3.19
CA LEU A 111 -1.24 2.08 3.41
C LEU A 111 -1.81 1.56 2.09
N ALA A 112 -2.39 2.44 1.27
CA ALA A 112 -2.97 2.07 -0.01
C ALA A 112 -1.91 1.52 -0.99
N ALA A 113 -0.71 2.12 -1.01
CA ALA A 113 0.38 1.69 -1.87
C ALA A 113 0.96 0.33 -1.44
N ILE A 114 1.26 0.15 -0.15
CA ILE A 114 1.87 -1.08 0.37
C ILE A 114 0.91 -2.27 0.31
N CYS A 115 -0.40 -2.01 0.42
CA CYS A 115 -1.43 -3.04 0.32
C CYS A 115 -1.95 -3.28 -1.11
N SER A 116 -1.46 -2.52 -2.10
CA SER A 116 -1.78 -2.82 -3.50
C SER A 116 -1.07 -4.10 -3.92
N GLY A 117 -1.60 -4.82 -4.91
CA GLY A 117 -0.93 -6.01 -5.48
C GLY A 117 -0.76 -7.22 -4.55
N LEU A 118 -1.38 -7.25 -3.36
CA LEU A 118 -1.28 -8.40 -2.43
C LEU A 118 -1.74 -9.73 -3.03
N ASP A 119 -2.67 -9.70 -3.98
CA ASP A 119 -3.16 -10.88 -4.69
C ASP A 119 -2.47 -11.11 -6.03
N GLU A 120 -1.56 -10.23 -6.47
CA GLU A 120 -0.96 -10.30 -7.81
C GLU A 120 -0.20 -11.62 -8.04
N PRO A 121 0.64 -12.13 -7.12
CA PRO A 121 1.32 -13.40 -7.33
C PRO A 121 0.34 -14.57 -7.51
N TYR A 122 -0.73 -14.60 -6.70
CA TYR A 122 -1.76 -15.64 -6.78
C TYR A 122 -2.51 -15.62 -8.12
N ARG A 123 -2.66 -14.43 -8.74
CA ARG A 123 -3.29 -14.29 -10.05
C ARG A 123 -2.50 -14.94 -11.18
N HIS A 124 -1.17 -14.97 -11.07
CA HIS A 124 -0.31 -15.46 -12.15
C HIS A 124 0.31 -16.82 -11.89
N PHE A 125 0.42 -17.23 -10.63
CA PHE A 125 1.16 -18.42 -10.24
C PHE A 125 0.34 -19.38 -9.38
N ASP A 126 0.57 -20.67 -9.60
CA ASP A 126 0.30 -21.74 -8.65
C ASP A 126 1.56 -21.97 -7.82
N VAL A 127 1.51 -21.59 -6.55
CA VAL A 127 2.58 -21.81 -5.56
C VAL A 127 2.26 -23.09 -4.81
N GLU A 128 3.00 -24.15 -5.11
CA GLU A 128 2.80 -25.48 -4.52
C GLU A 128 3.84 -25.74 -3.43
N ARG A 129 3.41 -26.01 -2.20
CA ARG A 129 4.32 -26.36 -1.10
C ARG A 129 4.85 -27.78 -1.31
N ALA A 130 6.17 -27.95 -1.25
CA ALA A 130 6.80 -29.23 -1.61
C ALA A 130 6.53 -30.36 -0.59
N SER A 131 6.19 -30.03 0.66
CA SER A 131 5.96 -31.01 1.72
C SER A 131 4.72 -31.86 1.51
N ASP A 132 3.62 -31.26 1.04
CA ASP A 132 2.31 -31.91 0.93
C ASP A 132 1.58 -31.63 -0.39
N ARG A 133 2.22 -30.89 -1.30
CA ARG A 133 1.68 -30.49 -2.60
C ARG A 133 0.40 -29.67 -2.52
N GLN A 134 0.14 -29.01 -1.39
CA GLN A 134 -0.95 -28.05 -1.32
C GLN A 134 -0.61 -26.79 -2.11
N VAL A 135 -1.60 -26.23 -2.80
CA VAL A 135 -1.48 -24.98 -3.54
C VAL A 135 -1.92 -23.82 -2.65
N TRP A 136 -1.09 -22.79 -2.60
CA TRP A 136 -1.37 -21.59 -1.83
C TRP A 136 -2.60 -20.85 -2.37
N ASN A 137 -3.37 -20.30 -1.44
CA ASN A 137 -4.54 -19.48 -1.70
C ASN A 137 -4.57 -18.41 -0.61
N PRO A 138 -4.36 -17.13 -0.94
CA PRO A 138 -4.24 -16.06 0.06
C PRO A 138 -5.51 -15.86 0.88
N SER A 139 -6.70 -16.17 0.33
CA SER A 139 -7.97 -16.03 1.05
C SER A 139 -8.18 -17.12 2.11
N VAL A 140 -7.53 -18.27 1.98
CA VAL A 140 -7.66 -19.41 2.91
C VAL A 140 -6.47 -19.47 3.86
N HIS A 141 -5.28 -19.30 3.32
CA HIS A 141 -4.02 -19.53 4.02
C HIS A 141 -3.37 -18.24 4.54
N GLY A 142 -3.81 -17.07 4.06
CA GLY A 142 -3.16 -15.79 4.38
C GLY A 142 -1.77 -15.68 3.75
N ALA A 143 -0.84 -15.11 4.53
CA ALA A 143 0.55 -14.88 4.14
C ALA A 143 1.27 -16.17 3.71
N VAL A 144 2.07 -16.09 2.64
CA VAL A 144 2.75 -17.28 2.10
C VAL A 144 3.88 -17.76 3.02
N GLY A 145 4.60 -16.85 3.70
CA GLY A 145 5.72 -17.21 4.58
C GLY A 145 5.30 -18.14 5.72
N PRO A 146 4.36 -17.73 6.58
CA PRO A 146 3.83 -18.59 7.65
C PRO A 146 3.21 -19.89 7.14
N TRP A 147 2.54 -19.85 5.98
CA TRP A 147 1.97 -21.06 5.37
C TRP A 147 3.05 -22.04 4.86
N LEU A 148 4.16 -21.55 4.31
CA LEU A 148 5.26 -22.41 3.90
C LEU A 148 5.94 -23.08 5.10
N ALA A 149 6.02 -22.42 6.26
CA ALA A 149 6.67 -22.93 7.46
C ALA A 149 8.06 -23.52 7.15
N ASP A 150 8.90 -22.71 6.48
CA ASP A 150 10.25 -23.06 5.99
C ASP A 150 10.33 -24.16 4.93
N ALA A 151 9.19 -24.73 4.49
CA ALA A 151 9.18 -25.70 3.41
C ALA A 151 9.54 -25.06 2.07
N SER A 152 10.34 -25.77 1.27
CA SER A 152 10.55 -25.42 -0.13
C SER A 152 9.25 -25.50 -0.92
N TYR A 153 9.18 -24.81 -2.04
CA TYR A 153 7.98 -24.75 -2.88
C TYR A 153 8.32 -24.73 -4.37
N ARG A 154 7.31 -25.01 -5.18
CA ARG A 154 7.36 -24.92 -6.65
C ARG A 154 6.46 -23.79 -7.09
N VAL A 155 6.84 -23.12 -8.18
CA VAL A 155 6.05 -22.07 -8.81
C VAL A 155 5.76 -22.49 -10.23
N ALA A 156 4.47 -22.62 -10.55
CA ALA A 156 4.01 -22.84 -11.92
C ALA A 156 3.24 -21.61 -12.40
N ARG A 157 3.51 -21.15 -13.62
CA ARG A 157 2.72 -20.08 -14.24
C ARG A 157 1.36 -20.64 -14.63
N ARG A 158 0.29 -19.92 -14.29
CA ARG A 158 -1.06 -20.22 -14.79
C ARG A 158 -1.10 -19.98 -16.30
N ALA A 159 -1.79 -20.88 -17.03
CA ALA A 159 -2.02 -20.69 -18.47
C ALA A 159 -2.82 -19.42 -18.77
N THR A 160 -3.77 -19.09 -17.90
CA THR A 160 -4.54 -17.84 -17.96
C THR A 160 -4.49 -17.18 -16.58
N PRO A 161 -4.00 -15.93 -16.48
CA PRO A 161 -4.05 -15.19 -15.24
C PRO A 161 -5.48 -15.00 -14.74
N LEU A 162 -5.66 -15.05 -13.42
CA LEU A 162 -6.95 -14.71 -12.82
C LEU A 162 -7.28 -13.21 -13.04
N PRO A 163 -8.56 -12.84 -13.13
CA PRO A 163 -8.94 -11.44 -13.25
C PRO A 163 -8.50 -10.62 -12.02
N VAL A 164 -8.39 -9.31 -12.21
CA VAL A 164 -8.15 -8.36 -11.11
C VAL A 164 -9.42 -8.30 -10.27
N GLU A 165 -9.32 -8.64 -8.99
CA GLU A 165 -10.45 -8.65 -8.06
C GLU A 165 -10.15 -7.70 -6.90
N ARG A 166 -10.57 -6.43 -7.03
CA ARG A 166 -10.29 -5.40 -6.02
C ARG A 166 -10.81 -5.77 -4.63
N MET A 167 -12.00 -6.38 -4.57
CA MET A 167 -12.59 -6.83 -3.30
C MET A 167 -11.67 -7.81 -2.58
N ARG A 168 -11.07 -8.77 -3.31
CA ARG A 168 -10.11 -9.70 -2.72
C ARG A 168 -8.89 -8.95 -2.18
N THR A 169 -8.26 -8.09 -2.98
CA THR A 169 -7.09 -7.33 -2.51
C THR A 169 -7.43 -6.49 -1.27
N SER A 170 -8.61 -5.85 -1.22
CA SER A 170 -9.06 -5.07 -0.05
C SER A 170 -9.29 -5.93 1.19
N MET A 171 -9.85 -7.15 1.06
CA MET A 171 -9.99 -8.08 2.19
C MET A 171 -8.63 -8.52 2.74
N LEU A 172 -7.69 -8.85 1.85
CA LEU A 172 -6.33 -9.23 2.24
C LEU A 172 -5.60 -8.05 2.90
N ALA A 173 -5.79 -6.84 2.38
CA ALA A 173 -5.26 -5.62 2.97
C ALA A 173 -5.80 -5.38 4.40
N HIS A 174 -7.10 -5.56 4.61
CA HIS A 174 -7.68 -5.45 5.96
C HIS A 174 -7.07 -6.49 6.92
N ALA A 175 -6.90 -7.74 6.47
CA ALA A 175 -6.26 -8.78 7.28
C ALA A 175 -4.78 -8.48 7.60
N LEU A 176 -4.05 -7.90 6.63
CA LEU A 176 -2.65 -7.51 6.78
C LEU A 176 -2.48 -6.32 7.73
N VAL A 177 -3.34 -5.29 7.61
CA VAL A 177 -3.23 -4.05 8.39
C VAL A 177 -3.78 -4.24 9.81
N GLY A 178 -4.92 -4.90 9.94
CA GLY A 178 -5.62 -5.11 11.20
C GLY A 178 -6.36 -3.87 11.71
N THR A 179 -7.26 -4.09 12.67
CA THR A 179 -8.13 -3.05 13.24
C THR A 179 -7.36 -1.98 14.01
N GLU A 180 -6.25 -2.34 14.64
CA GLU A 180 -5.44 -1.45 15.48
C GLU A 180 -4.82 -0.27 14.70
N LEU A 181 -4.37 -0.52 13.47
CA LEU A 181 -3.76 0.53 12.63
C LEU A 181 -4.81 1.36 11.89
N LEU A 182 -6.01 0.80 11.68
CA LEU A 182 -7.11 1.49 11.02
C LEU A 182 -7.92 2.36 11.99
N SER A 183 -8.09 1.95 13.26
CA SER A 183 -8.94 2.64 14.23
C SER A 183 -8.51 4.09 14.53
N GLY A 184 -7.23 4.40 14.34
CA GLY A 184 -6.68 5.75 14.52
C GLY A 184 -6.94 6.73 13.38
N LEU A 185 -7.56 6.29 12.27
CA LEU A 185 -7.80 7.11 11.08
C LEU A 185 -9.23 7.62 11.04
N ASP A 186 -9.41 8.85 10.54
CA ASP A 186 -10.73 9.42 10.27
C ASP A 186 -11.46 8.59 9.20
N ALA A 187 -12.78 8.46 9.32
CA ALA A 187 -13.60 7.66 8.42
C ALA A 187 -13.48 8.11 6.95
N GLU A 188 -13.31 9.41 6.70
CA GLU A 188 -13.10 9.94 5.34
C GLU A 188 -11.79 9.42 4.74
N VAL A 189 -10.71 9.42 5.53
CA VAL A 189 -9.40 8.91 5.13
C VAL A 189 -9.47 7.41 4.90
N GLN A 190 -10.12 6.65 5.80
CA GLN A 190 -10.30 5.20 5.63
C GLN A 190 -11.03 4.86 4.33
N ALA A 191 -12.12 5.56 4.02
CA ALA A 191 -12.89 5.34 2.79
C ALA A 191 -12.02 5.59 1.54
N GLU A 192 -11.21 6.65 1.54
CA GLU A 192 -10.28 6.93 0.46
C GLU A 192 -9.15 5.89 0.33
N ILE A 193 -8.60 5.39 1.44
CA ILE A 193 -7.54 4.38 1.44
C ILE A 193 -8.03 3.11 0.74
N PHE A 194 -9.16 2.55 1.17
CA PHE A 194 -9.68 1.33 0.55
C PHE A 194 -10.11 1.55 -0.91
N GLY A 195 -10.61 2.76 -1.22
CA GLY A 195 -10.85 3.20 -2.59
C GLY A 195 -9.59 3.32 -3.44
N ALA A 196 -8.41 3.55 -2.83
CA ALA A 196 -7.12 3.70 -3.51
C ALA A 196 -6.28 2.42 -3.56
N ILE A 197 -6.63 1.36 -2.82
CA ILE A 197 -5.98 0.04 -2.94
C ILE A 197 -6.29 -0.56 -4.31
N ASN A 198 -5.23 -0.99 -5.00
CA ASN A 198 -5.27 -1.57 -6.34
C ASN A 198 -6.05 -0.67 -7.34
N PRO A 199 -5.55 0.56 -7.58
CA PRO A 199 -6.28 1.59 -8.30
C PRO A 199 -6.48 1.22 -9.78
N THR A 200 -7.62 1.63 -10.33
CA THR A 200 -7.93 1.40 -11.75
C THR A 200 -7.06 2.30 -12.62
N GLN A 201 -6.41 1.75 -13.65
CA GLN A 201 -5.49 2.51 -14.52
C GLN A 201 -6.17 3.68 -15.27
N SER A 202 -7.45 3.51 -15.61
CA SER A 202 -8.29 4.51 -16.26
C SER A 202 -9.57 4.71 -15.42
N PRO A 203 -9.52 5.50 -14.34
CA PRO A 203 -10.69 5.75 -13.51
C PRO A 203 -11.75 6.51 -14.29
N MET A 204 -13.02 6.13 -14.13
CA MET A 204 -14.15 6.87 -14.67
C MET A 204 -14.68 7.83 -13.61
N GLY A 205 -14.84 9.11 -13.95
CA GLY A 205 -15.39 10.11 -13.03
C GLY A 205 -14.34 10.83 -12.18
N VAL A 206 -14.73 11.25 -10.97
CA VAL A 206 -13.88 12.04 -10.06
C VAL A 206 -12.92 11.11 -9.32
N GLU A 207 -11.63 11.26 -9.59
CA GLU A 207 -10.54 10.51 -8.95
C GLU A 207 -10.07 11.24 -7.68
N SER A 208 -10.00 10.54 -6.54
CA SER A 208 -9.41 11.10 -5.32
C SER A 208 -7.89 11.29 -5.48
N LEU A 209 -7.33 12.24 -4.73
CA LEU A 209 -5.90 12.51 -4.79
C LEU A 209 -5.09 11.28 -4.34
N THR A 210 -5.56 10.58 -3.31
CA THR A 210 -4.98 9.32 -2.82
C THR A 210 -4.92 8.27 -3.93
N HIS A 211 -6.04 8.04 -4.64
CA HIS A 211 -6.10 7.10 -5.75
C HIS A 211 -5.12 7.47 -6.87
N LYS A 212 -5.08 8.75 -7.26
CA LYS A 212 -4.18 9.26 -8.30
C LYS A 212 -2.71 9.03 -7.97
N VAL A 213 -2.31 9.33 -6.74
CA VAL A 213 -0.93 9.18 -6.28
C VAL A 213 -0.50 7.72 -6.30
N VAL A 214 -1.31 6.82 -5.76
CA VAL A 214 -1.00 5.38 -5.72
C VAL A 214 -0.92 4.81 -7.15
N ARG A 215 -1.85 5.21 -8.03
CA ARG A 215 -1.84 4.79 -9.44
C ARG A 215 -0.57 5.22 -10.17
N GLN A 216 -0.17 6.48 -9.98
CA GLN A 216 1.08 7.00 -10.55
C GLN A 216 2.32 6.32 -9.98
N ALA A 217 2.32 5.99 -8.69
CA ALA A 217 3.40 5.26 -8.05
C ALA A 217 3.58 3.85 -8.62
N ILE A 218 2.47 3.10 -8.80
CA ILE A 218 2.48 1.77 -9.41
C ILE A 218 3.01 1.84 -10.85
N ALA A 219 2.55 2.80 -11.64
CA ALA A 219 3.03 2.99 -13.01
C ALA A 219 4.53 3.31 -13.04
N THR A 220 4.99 4.18 -12.14
CA THR A 220 6.40 4.57 -12.00
C THR A 220 7.27 3.36 -11.63
N ALA A 221 6.87 2.58 -10.63
CA ALA A 221 7.57 1.35 -10.24
C ALA A 221 7.71 0.38 -11.43
N ALA A 222 6.61 0.12 -12.15
CA ALA A 222 6.63 -0.74 -13.33
C ALA A 222 7.54 -0.21 -14.45
N ASP A 223 7.59 1.10 -14.68
CA ASP A 223 8.48 1.69 -15.68
C ASP A 223 9.96 1.59 -15.30
N PHE A 224 10.29 1.76 -14.02
CA PHE A 224 11.65 1.57 -13.53
C PHE A 224 12.08 0.10 -13.62
N ASP A 225 11.20 -0.84 -13.29
CA ASP A 225 11.49 -2.27 -13.43
C ASP A 225 11.72 -2.66 -14.91
N ARG A 226 10.85 -2.22 -15.83
CA ARG A 226 11.05 -2.45 -17.27
C ARG A 226 12.36 -1.86 -17.78
N LYS A 227 12.76 -0.69 -17.29
CA LYS A 227 14.06 -0.07 -17.64
C LYS A 227 15.22 -0.90 -17.07
N ALA A 228 15.13 -1.34 -15.82
CA ALA A 228 16.13 -2.19 -15.19
C ALA A 228 16.29 -3.51 -15.96
N GLN A 229 15.19 -4.16 -16.33
CA GLN A 229 15.20 -5.39 -17.14
C GLN A 229 15.89 -5.20 -18.51
N ARG A 230 15.70 -4.05 -19.16
CA ARG A 230 16.35 -3.72 -20.45
C ARG A 230 17.84 -3.39 -20.31
N ALA A 231 18.26 -2.90 -19.15
CA ALA A 231 19.64 -2.52 -18.87
C ALA A 231 20.52 -3.71 -18.47
N VAL A 232 19.93 -4.87 -18.16
CA VAL A 232 20.66 -6.14 -17.98
C VAL A 232 21.05 -6.67 -19.36
N PHE A 233 22.19 -6.22 -19.87
CA PHE A 233 22.81 -6.80 -21.06
C PHE A 233 23.46 -8.15 -20.70
N GLU A 234 23.31 -9.13 -21.58
CA GLU A 234 24.06 -10.39 -21.53
C GLU A 234 25.57 -10.07 -21.56
N PRO A 235 26.41 -10.69 -20.70
CA PRO A 235 27.86 -10.46 -20.76
C PRO A 235 28.33 -10.79 -22.17
N VAL A 236 28.84 -9.78 -22.87
CA VAL A 236 29.34 -9.93 -24.22
C VAL A 236 30.53 -10.90 -24.17
N THR A 237 30.31 -12.15 -24.58
CA THR A 237 31.33 -13.21 -24.72
C THR A 237 32.19 -13.04 -25.98
N PHE A 238 32.29 -11.83 -26.52
CA PHE A 238 33.37 -11.54 -27.46
C PHE A 238 34.59 -11.17 -26.65
N ALA A 239 35.71 -11.86 -26.90
CA ALA A 239 37.00 -11.48 -26.38
C ALA A 239 37.29 -10.05 -26.84
N VAL A 240 36.99 -9.08 -25.99
CA VAL A 240 37.35 -7.68 -26.22
C VAL A 240 38.88 -7.67 -26.30
N PRO A 241 39.48 -7.34 -27.46
CA PRO A 241 40.92 -7.20 -27.54
C PRO A 241 41.33 -6.15 -26.52
N SER A 242 42.36 -6.44 -25.72
CA SER A 242 42.81 -5.49 -24.70
C SER A 242 43.02 -4.11 -25.33
N ALA A 243 42.69 -3.04 -24.60
CA ALA A 243 42.81 -1.67 -25.10
C ALA A 243 44.21 -1.33 -25.64
N ILE A 244 45.22 -2.10 -25.24
CA ILE A 244 46.62 -2.02 -25.71
C ILE A 244 46.74 -2.44 -27.17
N HIS A 245 46.00 -3.46 -27.63
CA HIS A 245 46.05 -3.91 -29.02
C HIS A 245 45.35 -2.94 -29.98
N VAL A 246 44.26 -2.31 -29.53
CA VAL A 246 43.55 -1.27 -30.33
C VAL A 246 44.39 0.02 -30.42
N ALA A 247 45.16 0.36 -29.38
CA ALA A 247 46.07 1.51 -29.41
C ALA A 247 47.27 1.30 -30.34
N ALA A 248 47.83 0.08 -30.39
CA ALA A 248 48.96 -0.26 -31.26
C ALA A 248 48.59 -0.23 -32.77
N GLU A 249 47.33 -0.49 -33.11
CA GLU A 249 46.84 -0.53 -34.49
C GLU A 249 46.45 0.85 -35.05
N LEU A 250 46.42 1.88 -34.19
CA LEU A 250 46.05 3.25 -34.53
C LEU A 250 47.22 4.25 -34.51
N GLU A 251 48.47 3.78 -34.34
CA GLU A 251 49.62 4.68 -34.48
C GLU A 251 49.86 5.03 -35.98
N PRO A 252 49.84 6.32 -36.35
CA PRO A 252 50.17 6.74 -37.71
C PRO A 252 51.66 6.51 -37.95
N LYS A 253 51.96 5.70 -38.97
CA LYS A 253 53.31 5.39 -39.45
C LYS A 253 53.99 6.67 -39.97
N VAL A 254 54.72 7.35 -39.09
CA VAL A 254 55.65 8.42 -39.48
C VAL A 254 56.96 7.76 -39.90
N GLU A 255 57.18 7.79 -41.21
CA GLU A 255 58.40 7.38 -41.87
C GLU A 255 59.53 8.37 -41.53
N ALA A 256 60.63 7.85 -40.97
CA ALA A 256 61.87 8.61 -40.78
C ALA A 256 63.04 7.84 -41.43
N ALA A 257 63.75 8.56 -42.29
CA ALA A 257 64.85 8.14 -43.17
C ALA A 257 66.17 7.78 -42.41
N PRO A 258 67.17 7.17 -43.08
CA PRO A 258 68.13 6.27 -42.43
C PRO A 258 69.54 6.83 -42.14
N SER A 259 70.23 6.11 -41.24
CA SER A 259 71.70 5.97 -41.02
C SER A 259 72.44 7.18 -40.39
N VAL A 260 73.41 7.03 -39.47
CA VAL A 260 74.78 6.50 -39.70
C VAL A 260 75.38 5.81 -38.46
N ALA A 261 76.17 4.77 -38.74
CA ALA A 261 76.89 3.83 -37.86
C ALA A 261 78.25 4.31 -37.34
N THR A 262 78.82 3.66 -36.29
CA THR A 262 80.26 3.25 -36.19
C THR A 262 80.50 2.27 -35.01
N PRO A 263 81.66 1.56 -34.88
CA PRO A 263 81.72 0.11 -35.09
C PRO A 263 82.39 -0.71 -33.94
N ALA A 264 82.50 -2.02 -34.19
CA ALA A 264 83.00 -3.13 -33.36
C ALA A 264 84.47 -3.02 -32.83
N PRO A 265 84.85 -3.92 -31.91
CA PRO A 265 85.83 -4.95 -32.31
C PRO A 265 85.55 -6.37 -31.78
N ALA A 266 85.99 -7.36 -32.57
CA ALA A 266 86.26 -8.77 -32.22
C ALA A 266 87.79 -8.92 -31.95
N PRO A 267 88.36 -10.01 -31.35
CA PRO A 267 88.00 -11.42 -31.55
C PRO A 267 88.11 -12.38 -30.32
N ALA A 268 87.69 -13.63 -30.57
CA ALA A 268 87.67 -14.87 -29.76
C ALA A 268 89.07 -15.35 -29.26
N PRO A 269 89.27 -16.43 -28.44
CA PRO A 269 88.41 -17.61 -28.26
C PRO A 269 88.39 -18.32 -26.87
N VAL A 270 87.73 -19.50 -26.86
CA VAL A 270 87.82 -20.69 -25.96
C VAL A 270 86.77 -20.83 -24.82
N GLN A 271 85.96 -21.90 -24.93
CA GLN A 271 85.04 -22.47 -23.91
C GLN A 271 85.84 -23.21 -22.78
N PRO A 272 85.23 -23.91 -21.78
CA PRO A 272 83.82 -24.06 -21.40
C PRO A 272 83.55 -23.90 -19.87
N VAL A 273 82.27 -24.15 -19.50
CA VAL A 273 81.73 -24.52 -18.18
C VAL A 273 81.60 -23.42 -17.13
N THR A 274 80.36 -22.95 -16.88
CA THR A 274 79.56 -23.22 -15.66
C THR A 274 78.24 -22.47 -15.77
N VAL A 275 77.13 -23.18 -15.58
CA VAL A 275 75.76 -22.65 -15.61
C VAL A 275 75.35 -22.31 -14.17
N ASP A 276 75.02 -21.05 -13.94
CA ASP A 276 74.36 -20.47 -12.75
C ASP A 276 73.61 -19.23 -13.31
N SER A 277 72.38 -18.82 -12.98
CA SER A 277 71.47 -19.13 -11.87
C SER A 277 70.02 -18.80 -12.27
N SER A 278 69.07 -19.57 -11.72
CA SER A 278 67.82 -19.16 -11.01
C SER A 278 66.74 -18.26 -11.67
N PRO A 279 65.46 -18.28 -11.21
CA PRO A 279 65.00 -18.76 -9.90
C PRO A 279 63.74 -19.66 -9.90
N ALA A 280 63.70 -20.56 -8.91
CA ALA A 280 62.46 -21.02 -8.29
C ALA A 280 62.72 -21.19 -6.78
N THR A 281 62.59 -20.09 -6.04
CA THR A 281 62.51 -20.08 -4.58
C THR A 281 61.07 -20.50 -4.21
N ALA A 282 60.93 -21.67 -3.57
CA ALA A 282 61.00 -21.88 -2.12
C ALA A 282 59.60 -21.68 -1.50
N ALA A 283 58.96 -22.71 -0.96
CA ALA A 283 59.26 -23.43 0.30
C ALA A 283 58.04 -23.17 1.22
N ALA A 284 57.62 -24.03 2.14
CA ALA A 284 58.06 -25.34 2.56
C ALA A 284 56.86 -26.02 3.26
N GLU A 285 56.90 -27.34 3.26
CA GLU A 285 56.19 -28.21 4.18
C GLU A 285 56.54 -27.90 5.64
N GLY A 286 55.60 -28.18 6.55
CA GLY A 286 55.83 -28.04 7.98
C GLY A 286 54.70 -28.59 8.83
N SER A 287 54.61 -29.92 8.88
CA SER A 287 54.22 -30.72 10.05
C SER A 287 52.74 -30.84 10.47
N ALA A 288 52.41 -32.11 10.73
CA ALA A 288 51.12 -32.74 11.02
C ALA A 288 50.72 -32.66 12.54
N PRO A 289 49.82 -33.51 13.08
CA PRO A 289 48.36 -33.50 12.89
C PRO A 289 47.53 -33.71 14.21
N THR A 290 46.19 -33.61 14.09
CA THR A 290 45.09 -34.32 14.82
C THR A 290 45.03 -34.42 16.37
N GLY A 291 43.85 -34.03 16.88
CA GLY A 291 43.19 -34.51 18.11
C GLY A 291 42.07 -33.53 18.54
N PRO A 292 40.95 -33.95 19.17
CA PRO A 292 40.83 -35.14 20.01
C PRO A 292 39.59 -36.04 19.76
N ALA A 293 39.70 -37.26 20.27
CA ALA A 293 38.68 -38.30 20.36
C ALA A 293 37.89 -38.24 21.69
N LEU A 294 36.68 -38.80 21.69
CA LEU A 294 35.92 -39.23 22.88
C LEU A 294 36.57 -40.46 23.54
N PRO A 295 36.28 -40.69 24.84
CA PRO A 295 35.53 -41.91 25.21
C PRO A 295 34.51 -41.74 26.38
N PRO A 296 33.73 -42.81 26.72
CA PRO A 296 32.48 -42.79 27.49
C PRO A 296 32.47 -43.59 28.82
N ALA A 297 31.25 -43.89 29.34
CA ALA A 297 30.83 -44.76 30.47
C ALA A 297 30.70 -44.07 31.84
N ALA A 298 29.84 -44.42 32.80
CA ALA A 298 28.65 -45.28 32.99
C ALA A 298 28.21 -45.07 34.48
N ASP A 299 26.93 -44.96 34.85
CA ASP A 299 26.13 -45.91 35.68
C ASP A 299 25.05 -45.05 36.41
N SER A 300 23.85 -45.46 36.85
CA SER A 300 23.00 -46.64 36.71
C SER A 300 21.63 -46.32 37.37
N ASP A 301 20.63 -47.14 37.06
CA ASP A 301 19.41 -47.46 37.82
C ASP A 301 18.13 -46.59 37.77
N GLY A 302 17.10 -47.15 37.11
CA GLY A 302 15.70 -47.12 37.58
C GLY A 302 15.46 -48.13 38.72
N PRO A 303 14.21 -48.47 39.18
CA PRO A 303 13.06 -48.73 38.30
C PRO A 303 11.62 -48.48 38.88
N THR A 304 10.62 -48.58 38.00
CA THR A 304 9.26 -49.20 38.13
C THR A 304 8.30 -48.95 39.31
N SER A 305 7.05 -48.57 38.99
CA SER A 305 5.76 -49.33 39.18
C SER A 305 4.55 -48.39 38.98
N ARG A 306 3.66 -48.54 37.99
CA ARG A 306 2.60 -49.56 37.77
C ARG A 306 1.64 -49.73 38.96
N ALA A 307 0.40 -49.20 38.85
CA ALA A 307 -0.86 -49.93 39.09
C ALA A 307 -2.12 -49.01 39.08
N VAL A 308 -3.01 -49.29 38.14
CA VAL A 308 -4.49 -49.19 38.18
C VAL A 308 -4.97 -50.61 38.60
N PRO A 309 -6.10 -50.91 39.32
CA PRO A 309 -7.47 -50.41 39.10
C PRO A 309 -8.43 -50.24 40.32
N ALA A 310 -9.55 -49.54 40.04
CA ALA A 310 -10.99 -49.70 40.42
C ALA A 310 -11.40 -50.81 41.45
N PRO A 311 -12.59 -50.74 42.15
CA PRO A 311 -13.88 -50.29 41.56
C PRO A 311 -14.97 -49.63 42.46
N ALA A 312 -15.89 -48.97 41.74
CA ALA A 312 -17.35 -48.86 41.90
C ALA A 312 -18.01 -48.76 43.30
N VAL A 313 -18.76 -47.66 43.52
CA VAL A 313 -20.17 -47.72 43.98
C VAL A 313 -20.94 -46.53 43.38
N GLN A 314 -22.04 -46.83 42.70
CA GLN A 314 -23.09 -45.88 42.31
C GLN A 314 -23.93 -45.51 43.54
N VAL A 315 -24.13 -44.21 43.81
CA VAL A 315 -25.34 -43.71 44.48
C VAL A 315 -25.63 -42.30 43.96
N ALA A 316 -26.75 -42.12 43.27
CA ALA A 316 -27.41 -40.83 43.15
C ALA A 316 -28.20 -40.57 44.45
N PRO A 317 -28.23 -39.33 44.97
CA PRO A 317 -29.43 -38.54 44.70
C PRO A 317 -29.20 -37.02 44.54
N LYS A 318 -30.23 -36.39 43.96
CA LYS A 318 -30.47 -34.97 43.74
C LYS A 318 -30.08 -34.03 44.89
N GLY A 319 -29.62 -32.83 44.54
CA GLY A 319 -29.86 -31.60 45.32
C GLY A 319 -28.80 -30.52 45.17
N LEU A 320 -29.07 -29.55 44.27
CA LEU A 320 -28.64 -28.14 44.23
C LEU A 320 -27.53 -27.67 45.20
N ASP A 321 -26.38 -27.24 44.66
CA ASP A 321 -25.93 -25.82 44.65
C ASP A 321 -24.54 -25.71 43.99
N GLU A 322 -24.49 -25.29 42.72
CA GLU A 322 -23.24 -24.91 42.03
C GLU A 322 -23.17 -23.37 41.95
N ARG A 323 -22.71 -22.77 43.05
CA ARG A 323 -21.99 -21.50 42.99
C ARG A 323 -20.51 -21.83 42.97
N GLN A 324 -19.88 -21.70 41.81
CA GLN A 324 -18.63 -20.93 41.59
C GLN A 324 -17.81 -21.45 40.38
N MET A 325 -17.39 -20.48 39.56
CA MET A 325 -16.33 -20.53 38.54
C MET A 325 -16.66 -21.12 37.16
N ALA A 326 -17.51 -20.41 36.40
CA ALA A 326 -17.37 -20.34 34.95
C ALA A 326 -17.43 -18.86 34.52
N LEU A 327 -16.34 -18.36 33.92
CA LEU A 327 -16.31 -17.06 33.24
C LEU A 327 -17.14 -17.20 31.94
N GLU A 328 -18.38 -16.73 31.97
CA GLU A 328 -19.24 -16.65 30.79
C GLU A 328 -18.68 -15.60 29.81
N LEU A 329 -18.39 -16.05 28.58
CA LEU A 329 -18.22 -15.17 27.42
C LEU A 329 -19.57 -14.50 27.11
N PRO A 330 -19.60 -13.20 26.78
CA PRO A 330 -20.84 -12.54 26.41
C PRO A 330 -21.44 -13.17 25.13
N PRO A 331 -22.78 -13.24 25.01
CA PRO A 331 -23.43 -13.84 23.86
C PRO A 331 -23.13 -13.03 22.58
N PRO A 332 -23.12 -13.69 21.40
CA PRO A 332 -22.93 -12.99 20.14
C PRO A 332 -24.05 -11.97 19.95
N ALA A 333 -23.68 -10.72 19.65
CA ALA A 333 -24.63 -9.68 19.32
C ALA A 333 -25.51 -10.15 18.15
N ALA A 334 -26.83 -9.96 18.28
CA ALA A 334 -27.79 -10.30 17.23
C ALA A 334 -27.37 -9.63 15.92
N ALA A 335 -27.39 -10.39 14.82
CA ALA A 335 -27.11 -9.88 13.49
C ALA A 335 -28.08 -8.73 13.18
N VAL A 336 -27.54 -7.52 13.05
CA VAL A 336 -28.30 -6.32 12.69
C VAL A 336 -28.69 -6.45 11.22
N ASN A 337 -29.97 -6.60 10.94
CA ASN A 337 -30.50 -6.57 9.58
C ASN A 337 -30.35 -5.12 9.04
N PRO A 338 -29.59 -4.87 7.96
CA PRO A 338 -29.40 -3.53 7.43
C PRO A 338 -30.69 -2.88 6.91
N ALA A 339 -31.76 -3.66 6.71
CA ALA A 339 -33.10 -3.15 6.41
C ALA A 339 -33.87 -2.66 7.67
N GLU A 340 -33.44 -3.07 8.86
CA GLU A 340 -34.04 -2.70 10.16
C GLU A 340 -33.26 -1.59 10.89
N ILE A 341 -32.12 -1.18 10.34
CA ILE A 341 -31.50 0.09 10.72
C ILE A 341 -32.50 1.17 10.34
N ARG A 342 -33.20 1.70 11.36
CA ARG A 342 -34.14 2.81 11.23
C ARG A 342 -33.52 3.87 10.33
N ARG A 343 -34.08 4.02 9.13
CA ARG A 343 -34.24 5.37 8.56
C ARG A 343 -34.96 6.15 9.65
N GLU A 344 -34.34 7.21 10.16
CA GLU A 344 -35.12 8.26 10.79
C GLU A 344 -36.28 8.58 9.85
N PRO A 345 -37.51 8.76 10.37
CA PRO A 345 -38.62 9.17 9.53
C PRO A 345 -38.31 10.60 9.08
N VAL A 346 -37.56 10.74 7.98
CA VAL A 346 -37.67 11.91 7.13
C VAL A 346 -39.10 11.86 6.65
N ALA A 347 -39.88 12.78 7.21
CA ALA A 347 -41.29 12.93 6.96
C ALA A 347 -41.56 12.81 5.46
N ALA A 348 -42.59 12.05 5.09
CA ALA A 348 -43.13 11.97 3.73
C ALA A 348 -43.56 13.35 3.16
N ALA A 349 -43.45 14.43 3.95
CA ALA A 349 -43.58 15.81 3.50
C ALA A 349 -42.34 16.32 2.73
N ALA A 350 -41.12 15.87 3.06
CA ALA A 350 -39.88 16.39 2.47
C ALA A 350 -39.72 16.03 0.98
N THR A 351 -40.15 14.83 0.57
CA THR A 351 -40.09 14.40 -0.84
C THR A 351 -41.01 15.21 -1.75
N LEU A 352 -42.14 15.71 -1.24
CA LEU A 352 -43.04 16.58 -2.01
C LEU A 352 -42.52 18.01 -2.15
N GLU A 353 -41.70 18.48 -1.20
CA GLU A 353 -41.14 19.84 -1.22
C GLU A 353 -39.81 19.92 -1.99
N GLU A 354 -38.96 18.89 -1.90
CA GLU A 354 -37.77 18.76 -2.76
C GLU A 354 -38.14 18.75 -4.26
N ASP A 355 -39.21 18.04 -4.63
CA ASP A 355 -39.74 18.05 -6.00
C ASP A 355 -40.21 19.46 -6.46
N ARG A 356 -40.73 20.28 -5.54
CA ARG A 356 -41.21 21.64 -5.83
C ARG A 356 -40.05 22.63 -6.00
N PHE A 357 -38.99 22.51 -5.20
CA PHE A 357 -37.77 23.30 -5.40
C PHE A 357 -37.11 22.95 -6.73
N ASP A 358 -37.03 21.67 -7.09
CA ASP A 358 -36.45 21.24 -8.36
C ASP A 358 -37.27 21.65 -9.58
N GLU A 359 -38.59 21.77 -9.46
CA GLU A 359 -39.44 22.32 -10.52
C GLU A 359 -39.15 23.81 -10.78
N ILE A 360 -39.03 24.61 -9.72
CA ILE A 360 -38.81 26.07 -9.81
C ILE A 360 -37.34 26.40 -10.13
N LEU A 361 -36.41 25.59 -9.64
CA LEU A 361 -34.97 25.75 -9.80
C LEU A 361 -34.40 24.89 -10.93
N ARG A 362 -35.23 24.34 -11.81
CA ARG A 362 -34.80 23.46 -12.92
C ARG A 362 -33.58 24.02 -13.66
N GLY A 363 -32.50 23.25 -13.69
CA GLY A 363 -31.22 23.62 -14.31
C GLY A 363 -30.35 24.59 -13.48
N ALA A 364 -30.66 24.82 -12.19
CA ALA A 364 -29.75 25.46 -11.26
C ALA A 364 -28.64 24.47 -10.83
N PRO A 365 -27.43 24.96 -10.49
CA PRO A 365 -26.42 24.13 -9.85
C PRO A 365 -26.97 23.53 -8.56
N ARG A 366 -26.64 22.26 -8.26
CA ARG A 366 -27.10 21.55 -7.05
C ARG A 366 -26.92 22.38 -5.77
N MET A 367 -25.79 23.09 -5.65
CA MET A 367 -25.50 24.01 -4.55
C MET A 367 -26.61 25.05 -4.27
N ILE A 368 -27.32 25.55 -5.30
CA ILE A 368 -28.41 26.51 -5.14
C ILE A 368 -29.67 25.80 -4.62
N SER A 369 -29.99 24.61 -5.12
CA SER A 369 -31.09 23.79 -4.60
C SER A 369 -30.83 23.38 -3.14
N ASP A 370 -29.61 22.93 -2.85
CA ASP A 370 -29.15 22.55 -1.51
C ASP A 370 -29.24 23.73 -0.54
N PHE A 371 -28.90 24.94 -1.00
CA PHE A 371 -29.08 26.17 -0.22
C PHE A 371 -30.54 26.42 0.16
N PHE A 372 -31.48 26.30 -0.78
CA PHE A 372 -32.89 26.56 -0.50
C PHE A 372 -33.52 25.50 0.40
N ALA A 373 -33.15 24.23 0.21
CA ALA A 373 -33.56 23.13 1.09
C ALA A 373 -33.02 23.33 2.52
N ALA A 374 -31.74 23.68 2.66
CA ALA A 374 -31.13 23.96 3.96
C ALA A 374 -31.74 25.20 4.64
N LEU A 375 -31.99 26.27 3.87
CA LEU A 375 -32.62 27.48 4.39
C LEU A 375 -34.05 27.21 4.88
N GLN A 376 -34.85 26.43 4.14
CA GLN A 376 -36.20 26.04 4.56
C GLN A 376 -36.17 25.25 5.88
N GLN A 377 -35.28 24.25 5.99
CA GLN A 377 -35.13 23.45 7.21
C GLN A 377 -34.70 24.31 8.41
N ASP A 378 -33.79 25.25 8.20
CA ASP A 378 -33.32 26.13 9.28
C ASP A 378 -34.34 27.21 9.65
N VAL A 379 -35.19 27.66 8.73
CA VAL A 379 -36.32 28.55 9.04
C VAL A 379 -37.40 27.79 9.81
N ALA A 380 -37.74 26.57 9.39
CA ALA A 380 -38.69 25.69 10.11
C ALA A 380 -38.17 25.33 11.51
N GLY A 381 -36.86 25.13 11.66
CA GLY A 381 -36.18 24.91 12.94
C GLY A 381 -35.92 26.17 13.76
N GLY A 382 -36.32 27.36 13.30
CA GLY A 382 -36.11 28.65 13.99
C GLY A 382 -34.65 29.13 14.07
N LYS A 383 -33.74 28.46 13.36
CA LYS A 383 -32.29 28.76 13.32
C LYS A 383 -31.97 29.91 12.37
N ALA A 384 -32.76 30.10 11.31
CA ALA A 384 -32.63 31.20 10.36
C ALA A 384 -33.82 32.16 10.48
N LYS A 385 -33.53 33.47 10.49
CA LYS A 385 -34.55 34.52 10.49
C LYS A 385 -34.76 35.03 9.07
N VAL A 386 -35.96 34.81 8.54
CA VAL A 386 -36.44 35.40 7.29
C VAL A 386 -37.68 36.25 7.60
N ARG A 387 -37.92 37.29 6.79
CA ARG A 387 -39.05 38.20 6.99
C ARG A 387 -39.80 38.42 5.68
N TRP A 388 -41.13 38.37 5.71
CA TRP A 388 -41.94 38.77 4.55
C TRP A 388 -42.01 40.29 4.46
N ALA A 389 -41.63 40.86 3.31
CA ALA A 389 -41.92 42.24 2.92
C ALA A 389 -43.14 42.26 1.99
N GLU A 390 -43.72 43.44 1.74
CA GLU A 390 -44.97 43.60 0.94
C GLU A 390 -44.96 42.83 -0.38
N LYS A 391 -43.78 42.73 -1.02
CA LYS A 391 -43.61 42.16 -2.36
C LYS A 391 -42.92 40.77 -2.37
N GLY A 392 -42.29 40.31 -1.30
CA GLY A 392 -41.48 39.08 -1.33
C GLY A 392 -40.79 38.72 0.00
N LEU A 393 -40.12 37.56 0.02
CA LEU A 393 -39.41 37.07 1.22
C LEU A 393 -38.00 37.67 1.27
N VAL A 394 -37.65 38.31 2.39
CA VAL A 394 -36.36 38.97 2.60
C VAL A 394 -35.41 38.07 3.39
N VAL A 395 -34.23 37.84 2.82
CA VAL A 395 -33.16 37.03 3.39
C VAL A 395 -31.89 37.86 3.52
N SER A 396 -31.19 37.78 4.65
CA SER A 396 -29.95 38.54 4.86
C SER A 396 -28.79 37.94 4.07
N LYS A 397 -27.90 38.79 3.52
CA LYS A 397 -26.69 38.31 2.82
C LYS A 397 -25.72 37.56 3.74
N ARG A 398 -25.73 37.89 5.03
CA ARG A 398 -24.98 37.16 6.06
C ARG A 398 -25.49 35.72 6.20
N THR A 399 -26.80 35.52 6.19
CA THR A 399 -27.43 34.19 6.21
C THR A 399 -27.03 33.41 4.97
N ILE A 400 -27.11 34.02 3.78
CA ILE A 400 -26.70 33.39 2.51
C ILE A 400 -25.24 32.93 2.55
N GLY A 401 -24.33 33.77 3.04
CA GLY A 401 -22.91 33.42 3.17
C GLY A 401 -22.64 32.29 4.19
N GLY A 402 -23.50 32.12 5.19
CA GLY A 402 -23.42 31.02 6.16
C GLY A 402 -23.58 29.63 5.54
N TYR A 403 -24.25 29.53 4.39
CA TYR A 403 -24.44 28.27 3.65
C TYR A 403 -23.38 28.04 2.58
N GLY A 404 -22.29 28.82 2.56
CA GLY A 404 -21.20 28.65 1.60
C GLY A 404 -21.52 29.12 0.17
N VAL A 405 -22.63 29.84 -0.03
CA VAL A 405 -22.99 30.44 -1.32
C VAL A 405 -22.63 31.93 -1.32
N ALA A 406 -21.87 32.37 -2.32
CA ALA A 406 -21.61 33.80 -2.49
C ALA A 406 -22.91 34.53 -2.88
N SER A 407 -23.21 35.65 -2.21
CA SER A 407 -24.47 36.38 -2.44
C SER A 407 -24.63 36.81 -3.90
N ASP A 408 -23.55 37.18 -4.58
CA ASP A 408 -23.58 37.57 -5.99
C ASP A 408 -23.95 36.39 -6.92
N THR A 409 -23.45 35.18 -6.61
CA THR A 409 -23.81 33.96 -7.33
C THR A 409 -25.29 33.64 -7.16
N LEU A 410 -25.81 33.73 -5.94
CA LEU A 410 -27.25 33.54 -5.70
C LEU A 410 -28.09 34.59 -6.45
N ILE A 411 -27.71 35.87 -6.37
CA ILE A 411 -28.39 36.98 -7.05
C ILE A 411 -28.42 36.77 -8.56
N GLU A 412 -27.31 36.33 -9.14
CA GLU A 412 -27.22 36.04 -10.58
C GLU A 412 -28.18 34.90 -10.98
N HIS A 413 -28.19 33.80 -10.22
CA HIS A 413 -29.08 32.67 -10.48
C HIS A 413 -30.56 33.01 -10.30
N MET A 414 -30.89 33.85 -9.32
CA MET A 414 -32.26 34.33 -9.07
C MET A 414 -32.71 35.35 -10.13
N ARG A 415 -31.82 36.26 -10.57
CA ARG A 415 -32.11 37.21 -11.64
C ARG A 415 -32.38 36.51 -12.97
N ARG A 416 -31.55 35.52 -13.34
CA ARG A 416 -31.72 34.72 -14.56
C ARG A 416 -33.06 33.97 -14.61
N ARG A 417 -33.71 33.74 -13.45
CA ARG A 417 -34.95 33.00 -13.30
C ARG A 417 -36.16 33.86 -12.94
N ASN A 418 -36.01 35.19 -12.92
CA ASN A 418 -37.04 36.13 -12.46
C ASN A 418 -37.55 35.86 -11.04
N LEU A 419 -36.69 35.31 -10.17
CA LEU A 419 -36.99 35.00 -8.76
C LEU A 419 -36.42 36.05 -7.78
N LEU A 420 -35.83 37.13 -8.31
CA LEU A 420 -35.28 38.24 -7.55
C LEU A 420 -36.16 39.49 -7.73
N LEU A 421 -36.62 40.09 -6.63
CA LEU A 421 -37.43 41.31 -6.67
C LEU A 421 -36.67 42.57 -6.28
N ALA A 422 -35.78 42.47 -5.29
CA ALA A 422 -34.91 43.57 -4.88
C ALA A 422 -33.58 43.04 -4.34
N ASN A 423 -32.53 43.85 -4.51
CA ASN A 423 -31.19 43.56 -4.03
C ASN A 423 -30.68 44.79 -3.28
N ASP A 424 -30.76 44.74 -1.96
CA ASP A 424 -30.26 45.78 -1.06
C ASP A 424 -28.82 45.45 -0.61
N PRO A 425 -28.07 46.43 -0.08
CA PRO A 425 -26.69 46.19 0.34
C PRO A 425 -26.56 45.08 1.39
N ALA A 426 -27.55 44.92 2.28
CA ALA A 426 -27.53 43.93 3.37
C ALA A 426 -28.48 42.74 3.15
N GLU A 427 -29.46 42.86 2.27
CA GLU A 427 -30.59 41.94 2.16
C GLU A 427 -30.98 41.66 0.70
N VAL A 428 -31.59 40.51 0.47
CA VAL A 428 -32.08 40.06 -0.83
C VAL A 428 -33.56 39.74 -0.71
N THR A 429 -34.39 40.33 -1.56
CA THR A 429 -35.83 40.05 -1.61
C THR A 429 -36.13 39.06 -2.73
N LEU A 430 -36.59 37.88 -2.35
CA LEU A 430 -36.97 36.79 -3.23
C LEU A 430 -38.44 36.91 -3.64
N ALA A 431 -38.75 36.46 -4.86
CA ALA A 431 -40.12 36.42 -5.36
C ALA A 431 -41.01 35.51 -4.50
N PRO A 432 -42.32 35.82 -4.35
CA PRO A 432 -43.26 35.02 -3.56
C PRO A 432 -43.23 33.53 -3.90
N ARG A 433 -43.09 33.21 -5.20
CA ARG A 433 -43.05 31.84 -5.71
C ARG A 433 -41.97 30.95 -5.08
N ILE A 434 -40.81 31.50 -4.71
CA ILE A 434 -39.77 30.74 -3.99
C ILE A 434 -39.80 31.03 -2.48
N GLY A 435 -40.26 32.21 -2.09
CA GLY A 435 -40.43 32.58 -0.69
C GLY A 435 -41.47 31.73 0.05
N GLU A 436 -42.59 31.40 -0.61
CA GLU A 436 -43.69 30.59 -0.06
C GLU A 436 -43.26 29.15 0.21
N LEU A 437 -42.27 28.63 -0.53
CA LEU A 437 -41.69 27.32 -0.23
C LEU A 437 -40.81 27.34 1.02
N ILE A 438 -40.18 28.48 1.35
CA ILE A 438 -39.29 28.60 2.51
C ILE A 438 -40.08 28.88 3.78
N GLN A 439 -41.09 29.74 3.69
CA GLN A 439 -41.98 30.07 4.79
C GLN A 439 -43.34 30.48 4.23
N GLU A 440 -44.42 29.76 4.55
CA GLU A 440 -45.76 30.15 4.13
C GLU A 440 -46.06 31.59 4.58
N ARG A 441 -46.66 32.38 3.69
CA ARG A 441 -47.12 33.73 4.02
C ARG A 441 -48.31 33.56 4.97
N GLY A 442 -48.10 33.82 6.26
CA GLY A 442 -49.16 33.74 7.27
C GLY A 442 -50.41 34.47 6.80
N ALA A 443 -51.56 33.80 6.94
CA ALA A 443 -52.88 34.37 6.66
C ALA A 443 -53.19 35.56 7.57
#